data_AF-A0A1H3PVD0-F1
#
_entry.id   AF-A0A1H3PVD0-F1
#
_cell.length_a   1.000
_cell.length_b   1.000
_cell.length_c   1.000
_cell.angle_alpha   90.00
_cell.angle_beta   90.00
_cell.angle_gamma   90.00
#
_symmetry.space_group_name_H-M   'P 1'
#
loop_
_entity.id
_entity.type
_entity.pdbx_description
1 polymer ?
#
loop_
_entity_poly.entity_id
_entity_poly.type
_entity_poly.pdbx_seq_one_letter_code
_entity_poly.pdbx_strand_id
1 'polypeptide(L)'
;MNYEIESIYQFGGTQDIDVFAHRHHGEIGYSFETAMPLRVLYLFDYASGDPDPGKNFDILYAKRRVEFGPTGMFGPFFPSNLFSPVGFRANLLPMPNVRLMMSHRAYWLADKRGSYVGSGLQDRTGRSGSFLEHMLDVSVGWDPQWNFLRRVSFDIGFSHIFKGDYFDTVPNGQVEKIPIMAIRWRPLSSNFLRYQAITAHLSKTQIKRFS
;
A
#
# COMPACT_ATOMS: atom_id res chain seq x y z
N MET A 1 -21.03 -11.79 -3.74
CA MET A 1 -20.46 -11.00 -2.62
C MET A 1 -19.46 -11.89 -1.89
N ASN A 2 -18.31 -11.35 -1.51
CA ASN A 2 -17.29 -12.04 -0.73
C ASN A 2 -16.73 -11.09 0.33
N TYR A 3 -16.13 -11.63 1.37
CA TYR A 3 -15.47 -10.84 2.40
C TYR A 3 -14.27 -11.60 2.97
N GLU A 4 -13.33 -10.86 3.54
CA GLU A 4 -12.16 -11.36 4.24
C GLU A 4 -11.94 -10.54 5.50
N ILE A 5 -11.55 -11.20 6.59
CA ILE A 5 -11.17 -10.55 7.85
C ILE A 5 -9.93 -11.28 8.36
N GLU A 6 -8.90 -10.51 8.70
CA GLU A 6 -7.67 -11.00 9.30
C GLU A 6 -7.38 -10.21 10.57
N SER A 7 -6.85 -10.89 11.59
CA SER A 7 -6.39 -10.23 12.81
C SER A 7 -5.12 -10.90 13.33
N ILE A 8 -4.15 -10.08 13.70
CA ILE A 8 -2.87 -10.51 14.26
C ILE A 8 -2.69 -9.80 15.60
N TYR A 9 -2.23 -10.54 16.61
CA TYR A 9 -1.91 -10.00 17.92
C TYR A 9 -0.46 -10.33 18.27
N GLN A 10 0.22 -9.37 18.88
CA GLN A 10 1.58 -9.46 19.39
C GLN A 10 1.55 -9.06 20.84
N PHE A 11 2.06 -9.94 21.69
CA PHE A 11 2.13 -9.73 23.12
C PHE A 11 3.41 -10.32 23.68
N GLY A 12 3.93 -9.73 24.74
CA GLY A 12 5.11 -10.21 25.43
C GLY A 12 5.94 -9.06 26.00
N GLY A 13 6.91 -9.40 26.83
CA GLY A 13 7.74 -8.39 27.46
C GLY A 13 9.08 -8.91 27.96
N THR A 14 10.00 -7.97 28.16
CA THR A 14 11.21 -8.13 28.96
C THR A 14 11.05 -7.33 30.26
N GLN A 15 12.04 -7.36 31.16
CA GLN A 15 11.94 -6.76 32.50
C GLN A 15 11.50 -5.29 32.51
N ASP A 16 11.74 -4.53 31.44
CA ASP A 16 11.44 -3.09 31.35
C ASP A 16 10.38 -2.70 30.30
N ILE A 17 9.90 -3.64 29.47
CA ILE A 17 8.97 -3.33 28.37
C ILE A 17 7.91 -4.43 28.28
N ASP A 18 6.65 -4.04 28.43
CA ASP A 18 5.49 -4.83 28.05
C ASP A 18 4.93 -4.30 26.72
N VAL A 19 4.67 -5.22 25.79
CA VAL A 19 4.17 -4.94 24.45
C VAL A 19 2.82 -5.60 24.28
N PHE A 20 1.84 -4.82 23.86
CA PHE A 20 0.59 -5.31 23.28
C PHE A 20 0.32 -4.55 22.00
N ALA A 21 0.43 -5.24 20.87
CA ALA A 21 0.20 -4.66 19.56
C ALA A 21 -0.69 -5.57 18.71
N HIS A 22 -1.48 -4.99 17.82
CA HIS A 22 -2.44 -5.74 17.03
C HIS A 22 -2.69 -5.10 15.67
N ARG A 23 -3.05 -5.94 14.70
CA ARG A 23 -3.45 -5.55 13.36
C ARG A 23 -4.79 -6.19 13.01
N HIS A 24 -5.61 -5.44 12.29
CA HIS A 24 -6.85 -5.91 11.70
C HIS A 24 -6.89 -5.51 10.22
N HIS A 25 -7.29 -6.44 9.37
CA HIS A 25 -7.57 -6.20 7.96
C HIS A 25 -8.98 -6.69 7.65
N GLY A 26 -9.68 -5.94 6.80
CA GLY A 26 -11.01 -6.31 6.34
C GLY A 26 -11.21 -5.94 4.88
N GLU A 27 -11.80 -6.85 4.12
CA GLU A 27 -12.22 -6.62 2.74
C GLU A 27 -13.68 -7.04 2.58
N ILE A 28 -14.47 -6.22 1.88
CA ILE A 28 -15.80 -6.61 1.40
C ILE A 28 -15.84 -6.36 -0.11
N GLY A 29 -16.17 -7.38 -0.88
CA GLY A 29 -16.17 -7.35 -2.33
C GLY A 29 -17.52 -7.70 -2.95
N TYR A 30 -17.84 -7.01 -4.04
CA TYR A 30 -18.98 -7.33 -4.89
C TYR A 30 -18.56 -7.33 -6.37
N SER A 31 -18.99 -8.37 -7.10
CA SER A 31 -18.74 -8.52 -8.52
C SER A 31 -20.04 -8.37 -9.28
N PHE A 32 -20.04 -7.50 -10.28
CA PHE A 32 -21.14 -7.26 -11.19
C PHE A 32 -20.92 -8.06 -12.47
N GLU A 33 -21.89 -8.90 -12.80
CA GLU A 33 -21.92 -9.63 -14.07
C GLU A 33 -22.49 -8.71 -15.15
N THR A 34 -21.60 -8.00 -15.84
CA THR A 34 -21.95 -7.14 -16.97
C THR A 34 -21.13 -7.53 -18.20
N ALA A 35 -21.39 -6.89 -19.34
CA ALA A 35 -20.58 -7.06 -20.54
C ALA A 35 -19.08 -6.75 -20.31
N MET A 36 -18.78 -5.91 -19.30
CA MET A 36 -17.44 -5.64 -18.81
C MET A 36 -17.39 -5.95 -17.32
N PRO A 37 -17.02 -7.18 -16.91
CA PRO A 37 -17.05 -7.59 -15.51
C PRO A 37 -16.34 -6.56 -14.61
N LEU A 38 -17.08 -6.08 -13.61
CA LEU A 38 -16.62 -5.08 -12.65
C LEU A 38 -16.62 -5.70 -11.26
N ARG A 39 -15.52 -5.58 -10.52
CA ARG A 39 -15.46 -5.92 -9.10
C ARG A 39 -15.12 -4.68 -8.30
N VAL A 40 -15.96 -4.35 -7.33
CA VAL A 40 -15.72 -3.25 -6.37
C VAL A 40 -15.41 -3.86 -5.01
N LEU A 41 -14.47 -3.25 -4.30
CA LEU A 41 -14.00 -3.67 -2.99
C LEU A 41 -13.96 -2.48 -2.05
N TYR A 42 -14.41 -2.70 -0.82
CA TYR A 42 -14.14 -1.85 0.33
C TYR A 42 -13.00 -2.46 1.14
N LEU A 43 -12.05 -1.63 1.56
CA LEU A 43 -10.82 -2.04 2.24
C LEU A 43 -10.69 -1.30 3.56
N PHE A 44 -10.38 -2.06 4.61
CA PHE A 44 -10.11 -1.57 5.95
C PHE A 44 -8.77 -2.12 6.44
N ASP A 45 -7.92 -1.26 6.98
CA ASP A 45 -6.71 -1.67 7.69
C ASP A 45 -6.55 -0.88 8.99
N TYR A 46 -6.14 -1.57 10.05
CA TYR A 46 -5.72 -0.99 11.31
C TYR A 46 -4.49 -1.72 11.81
N ALA A 47 -3.49 -0.98 12.27
CA ALA A 47 -2.33 -1.48 12.98
C ALA A 47 -2.04 -0.54 14.14
N SER A 48 -1.98 -1.09 15.35
CA SER A 48 -1.78 -0.31 16.57
C SER A 48 -0.44 0.43 16.54
N GLY A 49 -0.43 1.58 17.19
CA GLY A 49 0.78 2.35 17.46
C GLY A 49 0.81 2.83 18.90
N ASP A 50 2.00 3.25 19.33
CA ASP A 50 2.31 3.72 20.68
C ASP A 50 3.33 4.89 20.59
N PRO A 51 3.36 5.80 21.57
CA PRO A 51 4.40 6.82 21.66
C PRO A 51 5.82 6.23 21.78
N ASP A 52 5.98 5.04 22.35
CA ASP A 52 7.19 4.24 22.31
C ASP A 52 7.21 3.38 21.04
N PRO A 53 8.06 3.69 20.04
CA PRO A 53 8.10 2.93 18.78
C PRO A 53 8.37 1.44 18.97
N GLY A 54 9.00 1.03 20.08
CA GLY A 54 9.24 -0.37 20.41
C GLY A 54 7.96 -1.16 20.74
N LYS A 55 6.83 -0.49 20.93
CA LYS A 55 5.52 -1.08 21.23
C LYS A 55 4.54 -1.02 20.06
N ASN A 56 4.95 -0.46 18.92
CA ASN A 56 4.15 -0.50 17.71
C ASN A 56 3.99 -1.94 17.21
N PHE A 57 2.93 -2.19 16.43
CA PHE A 57 2.83 -3.46 15.71
C PHE A 57 3.99 -3.62 14.71
N ASP A 58 4.63 -4.77 14.67
CA ASP A 58 5.73 -5.06 13.74
C ASP A 58 5.47 -6.36 12.95
N ILE A 59 5.52 -6.32 11.63
CA ILE A 59 5.29 -7.50 10.81
C ILE A 59 6.56 -8.39 10.79
N LEU A 60 6.61 -9.37 11.70
CA LEU A 60 7.74 -10.29 11.90
C LEU A 60 8.18 -11.06 10.64
N TYR A 61 7.30 -11.21 9.64
CA TYR A 61 7.58 -11.88 8.37
C TYR A 61 6.88 -11.20 7.18
N ALA A 62 7.31 -10.00 6.78
CA ALA A 62 6.72 -9.35 5.60
C ALA A 62 7.10 -10.06 4.28
N LYS A 63 6.15 -10.79 3.66
CA LYS A 63 6.17 -10.97 2.19
C LYS A 63 5.74 -9.66 1.55
N ARG A 64 6.73 -8.78 1.33
CA ARG A 64 6.66 -7.42 0.74
C ARG A 64 5.89 -7.24 -0.59
N ARG A 65 5.29 -8.29 -1.17
CA ARG A 65 4.84 -8.33 -2.58
C ARG A 65 3.35 -8.49 -2.83
N VAL A 66 2.54 -8.98 -1.87
CA VAL A 66 1.20 -9.52 -2.20
C VAL A 66 0.05 -8.60 -1.78
N GLU A 67 0.26 -7.67 -0.85
CA GLU A 67 -0.85 -7.02 -0.13
C GLU A 67 -1.42 -5.74 -0.80
N PHE A 68 -0.74 -5.12 -1.77
CA PHE A 68 -1.11 -3.76 -2.23
C PHE A 68 -1.30 -3.56 -3.75
N GLY A 69 -1.63 -4.61 -4.50
CA GLY A 69 -2.13 -4.51 -5.88
C GLY A 69 -1.20 -5.07 -6.98
N PRO A 70 -1.70 -5.18 -8.23
CA PRO A 70 -1.06 -5.96 -9.31
C PRO A 70 0.35 -5.48 -9.72
N THR A 71 0.64 -4.19 -9.52
CA THR A 71 1.95 -3.60 -9.81
C THR A 71 2.97 -3.78 -8.68
N GLY A 72 2.53 -4.09 -7.44
CA GLY A 72 3.39 -4.07 -6.26
C GLY A 72 4.07 -2.71 -6.04
N MET A 73 3.46 -1.63 -6.52
CA MET A 73 4.07 -0.29 -6.60
C MET A 73 4.28 0.40 -5.25
N PHE A 74 3.67 -0.10 -4.17
CA PHE A 74 3.82 0.51 -2.84
C PHE A 74 4.40 -0.46 -1.82
N GLY A 75 5.67 -0.22 -1.52
CA GLY A 75 6.43 -0.82 -0.42
C GLY A 75 6.84 0.10 0.75
N PRO A 76 6.37 1.36 0.93
CA PRO A 76 6.74 2.14 2.12
C PRO A 76 5.76 2.04 3.31
N PHE A 77 4.56 1.49 3.15
CA PHE A 77 3.64 1.32 4.29
C PHE A 77 3.95 0.05 5.06
N PHE A 78 4.67 0.22 6.16
CA PHE A 78 4.67 -0.77 7.22
C PHE A 78 3.31 -0.70 7.91
N PRO A 79 2.57 -1.81 8.05
CA PRO A 79 1.30 -1.81 8.76
C PRO A 79 1.60 -1.67 10.26
N SER A 80 2.05 -0.49 10.68
CA SER A 80 2.56 -0.18 12.01
C SER A 80 2.19 1.27 12.31
N ASN A 81 1.45 1.48 13.40
CA ASN A 81 0.85 2.77 13.71
C ASN A 81 0.05 3.36 12.53
N LEU A 82 -0.81 2.56 11.90
CA LEU A 82 -1.50 2.92 10.66
C LEU A 82 -3.00 2.61 10.78
N PHE A 83 -3.82 3.57 10.38
CA PHE A 83 -5.27 3.43 10.34
C PHE A 83 -5.78 3.86 8.96
N SER A 84 -6.48 2.97 8.27
CA SER A 84 -7.08 3.22 6.96
C SER A 84 -8.52 2.70 7.00
N PRO A 85 -9.45 3.47 7.57
CA PRO A 85 -10.86 3.10 7.62
C PRO A 85 -11.52 3.20 6.25
N VAL A 86 -11.00 4.06 5.36
CA VAL A 86 -11.60 4.36 4.05
C VAL A 86 -10.66 3.87 2.94
N GLY A 87 -11.09 2.83 2.25
CA GLY A 87 -10.42 2.32 1.06
C GLY A 87 -11.39 1.71 0.08
N PHE A 88 -11.23 2.07 -1.20
CA PHE A 88 -12.02 1.52 -2.29
C PHE A 88 -11.09 1.03 -3.40
N ARG A 89 -11.46 -0.09 -4.02
CA ARG A 89 -10.81 -0.57 -5.24
C ARG A 89 -11.87 -1.02 -6.24
N ALA A 90 -11.67 -0.67 -7.50
CA ALA A 90 -12.46 -1.15 -8.62
C ALA A 90 -11.53 -1.86 -9.60
N ASN A 91 -11.91 -3.07 -10.01
CA ASN A 91 -11.27 -3.83 -11.08
C ASN A 91 -12.26 -4.02 -12.22
N LEU A 92 -11.91 -3.61 -13.42
CA LEU A 92 -12.74 -3.71 -14.61
C LEU A 92 -12.03 -4.52 -15.69
N LEU A 93 -12.76 -5.41 -16.33
CA LEU A 93 -12.30 -6.17 -17.50
C LEU A 93 -13.07 -5.68 -18.74
N PRO A 94 -12.62 -4.60 -19.39
CA PRO A 94 -13.30 -4.08 -20.59
C PRO A 94 -13.18 -5.02 -21.79
N MET A 95 -12.12 -5.84 -21.81
CA MET A 95 -11.87 -6.90 -22.79
C MET A 95 -11.24 -8.09 -22.07
N PRO A 96 -11.33 -9.33 -22.60
CA PRO A 96 -10.73 -10.50 -21.96
C PRO A 96 -9.22 -10.40 -21.69
N ASN A 97 -8.53 -9.53 -22.42
CA ASN A 97 -7.08 -9.35 -22.35
C ASN A 97 -6.64 -7.97 -21.84
N VAL A 98 -7.58 -7.15 -21.34
CA VAL A 98 -7.29 -5.84 -20.76
C VAL A 98 -7.84 -5.81 -19.34
N ARG A 99 -7.01 -5.37 -18.39
CA ARG A 99 -7.37 -5.22 -16.98
C ARG A 99 -7.20 -3.76 -16.57
N LEU A 100 -8.22 -3.16 -16.00
CA LEU A 100 -8.15 -1.84 -15.40
C LEU A 100 -8.33 -1.97 -13.89
N MET A 101 -7.51 -1.27 -13.12
CA MET A 101 -7.67 -1.14 -11.67
C MET A 101 -7.59 0.32 -11.28
N MET A 102 -8.45 0.74 -10.38
CA MET A 102 -8.36 2.01 -9.68
C MET A 102 -8.52 1.73 -8.18
N SER A 103 -7.69 2.32 -7.35
CA SER A 103 -7.91 2.34 -5.90
C SER A 103 -7.72 3.72 -5.31
N HIS A 104 -8.54 4.03 -4.32
CA HIS A 104 -8.38 5.20 -3.47
C HIS A 104 -8.31 4.72 -2.03
N ARG A 105 -7.35 5.23 -1.27
CA ARG A 105 -7.21 4.94 0.16
C ARG A 105 -6.88 6.21 0.92
N ALA A 106 -7.36 6.31 2.13
CA ALA A 106 -6.96 7.36 3.05
C ALA A 106 -6.25 6.73 4.26
N TYR A 107 -5.20 7.37 4.73
CA TYR A 107 -4.35 6.88 5.81
C TYR A 107 -4.22 7.90 6.93
N TRP A 108 -4.24 7.39 8.15
CA TRP A 108 -4.00 8.10 9.39
C TRP A 108 -2.99 7.34 10.25
N LEU A 109 -2.36 8.02 11.20
CA LEU A 109 -1.72 7.36 12.34
C LEU A 109 -2.78 6.79 13.28
N ALA A 110 -2.52 5.59 13.81
CA ALA A 110 -3.38 4.99 14.82
C ALA A 110 -3.25 5.70 16.18
N ASP A 111 -2.03 6.00 16.62
CA ASP A 111 -1.70 6.96 17.68
C ASP A 111 -0.93 8.15 17.06
N LYS A 112 -1.55 9.33 17.16
CA LYS A 112 -0.98 10.61 16.71
C LYS A 112 0.34 11.01 17.38
N ARG A 113 0.65 10.42 18.55
CA ARG A 113 1.91 10.62 19.29
C ARG A 113 2.99 9.60 18.89
N GLY A 114 2.57 8.50 18.26
CA GLY A 114 3.45 7.48 17.74
C GLY A 114 4.20 7.95 16.50
N SER A 115 5.23 7.21 16.13
CA SER A 115 6.03 7.50 14.93
C SER A 115 5.29 7.12 13.65
N TYR A 116 5.52 7.86 12.58
CA TYR A 116 5.20 7.40 11.23
C TYR A 116 6.33 6.47 10.76
N VAL A 117 6.13 5.16 10.96
CA VAL A 117 7.17 4.15 10.81
C VAL A 117 7.79 4.17 9.41
N GLY A 118 9.13 4.12 9.35
CA GLY A 118 9.89 4.20 8.09
C GLY A 118 10.22 5.61 7.60
N SER A 119 9.55 6.65 8.11
CA SER A 119 9.83 8.05 7.74
C SER A 119 10.83 8.77 8.66
N GLY A 120 10.99 8.29 9.89
CA GLY A 120 11.74 8.98 10.95
C GLY A 120 10.97 10.13 11.61
N LEU A 121 9.71 10.38 11.21
CA LEU A 121 8.87 11.44 11.76
C LEU A 121 8.10 10.93 12.99
N GLN A 122 8.06 11.76 14.03
CA GLN A 122 7.25 11.53 15.22
C GLN A 122 6.98 12.87 15.92
N ASP A 123 5.72 13.13 16.25
CA ASP A 123 5.33 14.23 17.15
C ASP A 123 4.78 13.66 18.46
N ARG A 124 5.62 13.57 19.49
CA ARG A 124 5.21 13.04 20.81
C ARG A 124 4.11 13.86 21.48
N THR A 125 3.87 15.10 21.05
CA THR A 125 2.78 15.93 21.59
C THR A 125 1.43 15.62 20.94
N GLY A 126 1.42 15.00 19.76
CA GLY A 126 0.20 14.69 19.00
C GLY A 126 -0.55 15.94 18.53
N ARG A 127 0.13 17.08 18.41
CA ARG A 127 -0.45 18.35 17.92
C ARG A 127 -0.46 18.42 16.41
N SER A 128 0.36 17.61 15.76
CA SER A 128 0.43 17.51 14.30
C SER A 128 -0.78 16.79 13.69
N GLY A 129 -1.71 16.29 14.52
CA GLY A 129 -2.83 15.50 14.04
C GLY A 129 -2.41 14.07 13.67
N SER A 130 -3.26 13.37 12.94
CA SER A 130 -3.01 11.99 12.52
C SER A 130 -3.23 11.75 11.04
N PHE A 131 -3.79 12.70 10.27
CA PHE A 131 -4.11 12.46 8.87
C PHE A 131 -2.86 12.54 8.01
N LEU A 132 -2.50 11.40 7.41
CA LEU A 132 -1.27 11.26 6.63
C LEU A 132 -1.52 11.66 5.18
N GLU A 133 -2.47 11.02 4.50
CA GLU A 133 -2.67 11.23 3.07
C GLU A 133 -3.93 10.59 2.51
N HIS A 134 -4.34 11.07 1.33
CA HIS A 134 -5.07 10.28 0.35
C HIS A 134 -4.12 9.74 -0.69
N MET A 135 -4.37 8.51 -1.11
CA MET A 135 -3.60 7.80 -2.11
C MET A 135 -4.53 7.37 -3.23
N LEU A 136 -4.17 7.68 -4.46
CA LEU A 136 -4.89 7.27 -5.66
C LEU A 136 -3.97 6.44 -6.54
N ASP A 137 -4.37 5.22 -6.85
CA ASP A 137 -3.69 4.33 -7.78
C ASP A 137 -4.58 4.04 -8.98
N VAL A 138 -3.95 4.00 -10.15
CA VAL A 138 -4.57 3.56 -11.39
C VAL A 138 -3.59 2.64 -12.10
N SER A 139 -4.05 1.51 -12.59
CA SER A 139 -3.22 0.63 -13.44
C SER A 139 -3.98 0.04 -14.61
N VAL A 140 -3.26 -0.17 -15.70
CA VAL A 140 -3.72 -0.82 -16.91
C VAL A 140 -2.80 -2.01 -17.20
N GLY A 141 -3.37 -3.20 -17.15
CA GLY A 141 -2.75 -4.43 -17.62
C GLY A 141 -3.25 -4.80 -19.01
N TRP A 142 -2.35 -5.27 -19.88
CA TRP A 142 -2.70 -5.71 -21.22
C TRP A 142 -1.90 -6.95 -21.63
N ASP A 143 -2.61 -7.97 -22.10
CA ASP A 143 -2.03 -9.22 -22.61
C ASP A 143 -2.28 -9.32 -24.13
N PRO A 144 -1.33 -8.93 -24.98
CA PRO A 144 -1.53 -8.94 -26.43
C PRO A 144 -1.78 -10.35 -26.95
N GLN A 145 -2.71 -10.49 -27.90
CA GLN A 145 -3.07 -11.78 -28.50
C GLN A 145 -2.37 -12.05 -29.85
N TRP A 146 -1.44 -11.20 -30.27
CA TRP A 146 -0.67 -11.37 -31.51
C TRP A 146 0.38 -12.47 -31.37
N ASN A 147 0.54 -13.33 -32.38
CA ASN A 147 1.34 -14.57 -32.31
C ASN A 147 2.73 -14.41 -31.66
N PHE A 148 3.44 -13.31 -31.93
CA PHE A 148 4.77 -13.05 -31.38
C PHE A 148 4.77 -12.43 -29.95
N LEU A 149 3.66 -11.85 -29.49
CA LEU A 149 3.49 -11.26 -28.15
C LEU A 149 2.54 -12.03 -27.22
N ARG A 150 1.95 -13.15 -27.66
CA ARG A 150 1.03 -13.97 -26.83
C ARG A 150 1.62 -14.43 -25.49
N ARG A 151 2.94 -14.38 -25.37
CA ARG A 151 3.69 -14.76 -24.17
C ARG A 151 4.18 -13.55 -23.37
N VAL A 152 3.61 -12.36 -23.57
CA VAL A 152 3.99 -11.13 -22.87
C VAL A 152 2.75 -10.54 -22.22
N SER A 153 2.94 -10.01 -21.01
CA SER A 153 1.96 -9.21 -20.29
C SER A 153 2.58 -7.84 -19.99
N PHE A 154 1.84 -6.78 -20.30
CA PHE A 154 2.20 -5.40 -19.98
C PHE A 154 1.37 -4.92 -18.79
N ASP A 155 1.97 -4.11 -17.94
CA ASP A 155 1.33 -3.48 -16.79
C ASP A 155 1.90 -2.07 -16.62
N ILE A 156 1.03 -1.07 -16.68
CA ILE A 156 1.36 0.34 -16.50
C ILE A 156 0.57 0.84 -15.31
N GLY A 157 1.27 1.40 -14.32
CA GLY A 157 0.66 1.95 -13.11
C GLY A 157 1.06 3.39 -12.86
N PHE A 158 0.14 4.15 -12.30
CA PHE A 158 0.32 5.50 -11.82
C PHE A 158 -0.24 5.62 -10.39
N SER A 159 0.54 6.23 -9.51
CA SER A 159 0.13 6.53 -8.14
C SER A 159 0.34 8.01 -7.83
N HIS A 160 -0.66 8.61 -7.20
CA HIS A 160 -0.61 9.97 -6.70
C HIS A 160 -0.93 10.01 -5.21
N ILE A 161 -0.13 10.77 -4.46
CA ILE A 161 -0.30 11.00 -3.03
C ILE A 161 -0.71 12.45 -2.80
N PHE A 162 -1.86 12.63 -2.14
CA PHE A 162 -2.32 13.91 -1.62
C PHE A 162 -2.04 13.94 -0.12
N LYS A 163 -1.01 14.68 0.28
CA LYS A 163 -0.59 14.80 1.67
C LYS A 163 -1.68 15.43 2.54
N GLY A 164 -1.79 14.92 3.75
CA GLY A 164 -2.57 15.45 4.84
C GLY A 164 -1.79 16.45 5.70
N ASP A 165 -2.49 16.98 6.70
CA ASP A 165 -2.04 18.06 7.58
C ASP A 165 -0.91 17.65 8.54
N TYR A 166 -0.73 16.34 8.77
CA TYR A 166 0.37 15.83 9.59
C TYR A 166 1.74 16.32 9.12
N PHE A 167 1.97 16.30 7.81
CA PHE A 167 3.27 16.67 7.24
C PHE A 167 3.55 18.18 7.29
N ASP A 168 2.52 19.00 7.44
CA ASP A 168 2.66 20.45 7.51
C ASP A 168 3.13 20.92 8.89
N THR A 169 2.92 20.09 9.92
CA THR A 169 3.06 20.47 11.33
C THR A 169 4.05 19.61 12.11
N VAL A 170 4.32 18.38 11.65
CA VAL A 170 5.28 17.48 12.29
C VAL A 170 6.71 18.07 12.23
N PRO A 171 7.47 18.02 13.33
CA PRO A 171 8.88 18.40 13.32
C PRO A 171 9.65 17.62 12.23
N ASN A 172 10.47 18.33 11.44
CA ASN A 172 11.22 17.78 10.30
C ASN A 172 10.35 17.25 9.14
N GLY A 173 9.08 17.64 9.04
CA GLY A 173 8.10 17.17 8.05
C GLY A 173 8.33 17.57 6.58
N GLN A 174 9.54 17.96 6.18
CA GLN A 174 9.82 18.29 4.77
C GLN A 174 9.81 17.03 3.89
N VAL A 175 8.62 16.64 3.45
CA VAL A 175 8.44 15.58 2.46
C VAL A 175 8.20 16.26 1.11
N GLU A 176 8.99 15.96 0.09
CA GLU A 176 8.75 16.43 -1.29
C GLU A 176 7.68 15.55 -1.97
N LYS A 177 6.87 16.10 -2.88
CA LYS A 177 5.81 15.34 -3.59
C LYS A 177 6.42 14.70 -4.83
N ILE A 178 6.30 13.38 -4.98
CA ILE A 178 6.78 12.69 -6.18
C ILE A 178 5.67 11.76 -6.68
N PRO A 179 5.01 12.08 -7.80
CA PRO A 179 4.13 11.12 -8.46
C PRO A 179 4.98 9.92 -8.90
N ILE A 180 4.50 8.71 -8.62
CA ILE A 180 5.21 7.49 -9.00
C ILE A 180 4.52 6.91 -10.23
N MET A 181 5.31 6.72 -11.29
CA MET A 181 4.89 5.98 -12.48
C MET A 181 5.78 4.76 -12.63
N ALA A 182 5.17 3.59 -12.83
CA ALA A 182 5.90 2.37 -13.12
C ALA A 182 5.36 1.71 -14.38
N ILE A 183 6.29 1.19 -15.19
CA ILE A 183 5.99 0.37 -16.34
C ILE A 183 6.66 -0.97 -16.11
N ARG A 184 5.90 -2.04 -16.30
CA ARG A 184 6.35 -3.42 -16.12
C ARG A 184 5.93 -4.26 -17.31
N TRP A 185 6.82 -5.16 -17.71
CA TRP A 185 6.46 -6.28 -18.59
C TRP A 185 6.86 -7.60 -17.94
N ARG A 186 6.13 -8.66 -18.25
CA ARG A 186 6.44 -10.02 -17.80
C ARG A 186 6.23 -11.04 -18.92
N PRO A 187 7.15 -12.00 -19.12
CA PRO A 187 6.87 -13.15 -19.94
C PRO A 187 5.87 -14.10 -19.24
N LEU A 188 4.92 -14.63 -20.01
CA LEU A 188 3.94 -15.65 -19.62
C LEU A 188 4.53 -17.03 -19.97
N SER A 189 5.55 -17.49 -19.22
CA SER A 189 6.05 -18.87 -19.32
C SER A 189 5.82 -19.63 -18.02
N SER A 190 5.41 -20.90 -18.11
CA SER A 190 5.10 -21.78 -16.96
C SER A 190 6.33 -22.29 -16.22
N ASN A 191 7.53 -22.05 -16.74
CA ASN A 191 8.80 -22.33 -16.09
C ASN A 191 9.77 -21.23 -16.53
N PHE A 192 10.27 -20.43 -15.59
CA PHE A 192 11.62 -19.85 -15.55
C PHE A 192 11.64 -18.72 -14.49
N LEU A 193 12.09 -19.09 -13.29
CA LEU A 193 12.70 -18.15 -12.36
C LEU A 193 13.98 -17.63 -13.03
N ARG A 194 13.95 -16.46 -13.67
CA ARG A 194 15.07 -15.51 -13.81
C ARG A 194 14.69 -14.40 -14.80
N TYR A 195 14.93 -13.16 -14.38
CA TYR A 195 14.74 -11.88 -15.10
C TYR A 195 13.32 -11.31 -15.10
N GLN A 196 13.03 -10.55 -14.03
CA GLN A 196 12.04 -9.47 -14.03
C GLN A 196 12.80 -8.18 -14.34
N ALA A 197 12.51 -7.51 -15.45
CA ALA A 197 12.91 -6.12 -15.65
C ALA A 197 11.75 -5.24 -15.15
N ILE A 198 11.95 -4.58 -14.02
CA ILE A 198 11.07 -3.51 -13.55
C ILE A 198 11.77 -2.22 -13.90
N THR A 199 11.24 -1.48 -14.87
CA THR A 199 11.65 -0.10 -15.11
C THR A 199 10.66 0.79 -14.37
N ALA A 200 10.87 0.94 -13.07
CA ALA A 200 10.24 2.00 -12.32
C ALA A 200 10.99 3.30 -12.65
N HIS A 201 10.33 4.26 -13.30
CA HIS A 201 10.90 5.60 -13.38
C HIS A 201 10.58 6.32 -12.08
N LEU A 202 11.36 6.00 -11.06
CA LEU A 202 11.41 6.79 -9.84
C LEU A 202 12.17 8.06 -10.19
N SER A 203 11.48 9.22 -10.18
CA SER A 203 12.19 10.48 -10.03
C SER A 203 13.08 10.37 -8.79
N LYS A 204 14.39 10.62 -8.97
CA LYS A 204 15.43 10.39 -7.97
C LYS A 204 15.31 11.38 -6.81
N THR A 205 14.35 11.17 -5.92
CA THR A 205 14.41 11.69 -4.56
C THR A 205 13.64 10.74 -3.64
N GLN A 206 14.18 9.54 -3.44
CA GLN A 206 13.91 8.80 -2.21
C GLN A 206 14.27 9.72 -1.04
N ILE A 207 13.41 9.77 -0.02
CA ILE A 207 13.69 10.38 1.28
C ILE A 207 15.15 10.11 1.60
N LYS A 208 15.98 11.17 1.67
CA LYS A 208 17.36 11.03 2.12
C LYS A 208 17.27 10.34 3.48
N ARG A 209 17.78 9.10 3.56
CA ARG A 209 18.20 8.53 4.84
C ARG A 209 19.18 9.53 5.44
N PHE A 210 18.76 10.24 6.47
CA PHE A 210 19.69 10.91 7.35
C PHE A 210 20.29 9.83 8.24
N SER A 211 21.46 9.36 7.85
CA SER A 211 22.50 8.83 8.74
C SER A 211 23.73 9.68 8.53
#